data_AF-A0A8I1U0K4-F1
#
_entry.id   AF-A0A8I1U0K4-F1
#
_cell.length_a   1.000
_cell.length_b   1.000
_cell.length_c   1.000
_cell.angle_alpha   90.00
_cell.angle_beta   90.00
_cell.angle_gamma   90.00
#
_symmetry.space_group_name_H-M   'P 1'
#
loop_
_entity.id
_entity.type
_entity.pdbx_description
1 polymer ?
#
loop_
_entity_poly.entity_id
_entity_poly.type
_entity_poly.pdbx_seq_one_letter_code
_entity_poly.pdbx_strand_id
1 'polypeptide(L)'
;MQESASVMDCIDFIKKSTDTSYSSRRAGVVRQGNWCGHDPESPRFFQKPQEHKERPKIITWAIDAWRRYYGLPTAYFKEIRMRRNSTRQQRSEAREALASIAQVLLHYTELASLRVGVPHASEGFRSLTIEFLADKAGIGLKRAQRAIKLLVRAGYLKMIERFDVKLEEGKERFIGLAAVKCLTPAFFKACNINLQALSAQRALARKRLNKKRSTFIANAQESQAAARNILDFIAPQGNAKTHIDVMKDMLKSEQKAEERLLEKERRRRESLLRRHKLQE
;
A
#
# COMPACT_ATOMS: atom_id res chain seq x y z
N MET A 1 9.33 13.91 17.58
CA MET A 1 9.09 14.29 16.17
C MET A 1 9.39 13.10 15.27
N GLN A 2 8.42 12.20 15.05
CA GLN A 2 8.66 10.99 14.25
C GLN A 2 7.34 10.38 13.75
N GLU A 3 6.49 11.13 13.03
CA GLU A 3 5.21 10.58 12.52
C GLU A 3 4.84 10.96 11.08
N SER A 4 5.68 11.67 10.32
CA SER A 4 5.35 12.08 8.95
C SER A 4 5.80 11.10 7.84
N ALA A 5 6.40 9.95 8.16
CA ALA A 5 6.99 9.07 7.15
C ALA A 5 6.02 8.10 6.45
N SER A 6 4.83 7.80 6.99
CA SER A 6 4.03 6.67 6.46
C SER A 6 3.11 6.98 5.27
N VAL A 7 2.85 8.26 4.98
CA VAL A 7 1.84 8.67 3.99
C VAL A 7 2.47 9.05 2.64
N MET A 8 3.69 9.60 2.64
CA MET A 8 4.44 9.92 1.41
C MET A 8 5.02 8.69 0.71
N ASP A 9 5.32 7.62 1.46
CA ASP A 9 5.97 6.41 0.92
C ASP A 9 5.16 5.65 -0.14
N CYS A 10 3.82 5.69 -0.10
CA CYS A 10 3.01 4.90 -1.03
C CYS A 10 2.90 5.50 -2.44
N ILE A 11 2.95 6.84 -2.55
CA ILE A 11 2.85 7.54 -3.84
C ILE A 11 4.16 7.44 -4.60
N ASP A 12 5.29 7.58 -3.89
CA ASP A 12 6.62 7.45 -4.48
C ASP A 12 6.94 6.00 -4.85
N PHE A 13 6.49 5.00 -4.08
CA PHE A 13 6.71 3.59 -4.42
C PHE A 13 6.13 3.17 -5.78
N ILE A 14 4.94 3.67 -6.13
CA ILE A 14 4.29 3.35 -7.41
C ILE A 14 4.94 4.13 -8.55
N LYS A 15 5.28 5.42 -8.36
CA LYS A 15 5.94 6.26 -9.37
C LYS A 15 7.38 5.84 -9.65
N LYS A 16 8.16 5.44 -8.63
CA LYS A 16 9.53 4.93 -8.81
C LYS A 16 9.58 3.60 -9.57
N SER A 17 8.47 2.83 -9.56
CA SER A 17 8.40 1.54 -10.27
C SER A 17 8.18 1.68 -11.77
N THR A 18 7.70 2.83 -12.27
CA THR A 18 7.50 3.05 -13.71
C THR A 18 8.79 3.43 -14.45
N ASP A 19 9.84 3.84 -13.73
CA ASP A 19 11.16 4.18 -14.29
C ASP A 19 12.16 3.01 -14.27
N THR A 20 11.75 1.82 -13.84
CA THR A 20 12.66 0.67 -13.86
C THR A 20 12.76 0.13 -15.29
N SER A 21 13.93 0.34 -15.89
CA SER A 21 14.21 -0.06 -17.26
C SER A 21 13.84 -1.53 -17.53
N TYR A 22 12.90 -1.72 -18.47
CA TYR A 22 12.52 -3.02 -19.04
C TYR A 22 13.69 -3.77 -19.71
N SER A 23 14.87 -3.13 -19.76
CA SER A 23 16.07 -3.57 -20.46
C SER A 23 16.85 -4.63 -19.69
N SER A 24 16.94 -4.53 -18.35
CA SER A 24 17.84 -5.38 -17.55
C SER A 24 17.43 -6.86 -17.46
N ARG A 25 16.18 -7.22 -17.80
CA ARG A 25 15.72 -8.63 -17.85
C ARG A 25 15.46 -9.17 -19.26
N ARG A 26 15.69 -8.37 -20.29
CA ARG A 26 15.83 -8.87 -21.68
C ARG A 26 17.24 -9.39 -21.97
N ALA A 27 18.20 -9.21 -21.06
CA ALA A 27 19.60 -9.59 -21.24
C ALA A 27 19.85 -11.10 -21.51
N GLY A 28 18.82 -11.96 -21.37
CA GLY A 28 18.86 -13.36 -21.75
C GLY A 28 18.04 -13.69 -23.00
N VAL A 29 18.13 -12.90 -24.08
CA VAL A 29 17.55 -13.32 -25.37
C VAL A 29 18.33 -14.53 -25.88
N VAL A 30 17.89 -15.73 -25.49
CA VAL A 30 18.30 -16.97 -26.16
C VAL A 30 17.89 -16.80 -27.62
N ARG A 31 18.86 -16.74 -28.54
CA ARG A 31 18.67 -16.45 -29.98
C ARG A 31 17.97 -17.58 -30.75
N GLN A 32 17.35 -18.53 -30.05
CA GLN A 32 16.57 -19.62 -30.65
C GLN A 32 15.17 -19.68 -30.01
N GLY A 33 14.14 -19.97 -30.82
CA GLY A 33 12.74 -20.07 -30.37
C GLY A 33 11.94 -18.77 -30.46
N ASN A 34 10.92 -18.59 -29.62
CA ASN A 34 9.92 -17.50 -29.71
C ASN A 34 10.40 -16.13 -29.17
N TRP A 35 11.72 -15.91 -29.04
CA TRP A 35 12.34 -14.63 -28.62
C TRP A 35 11.83 -14.07 -27.29
N CYS A 36 11.27 -14.93 -26.43
CA CYS A 36 10.62 -14.53 -25.17
C CYS A 36 11.56 -14.60 -23.94
N GLY A 37 12.81 -15.03 -24.15
CA GLY A 37 13.85 -15.16 -23.12
C GLY A 37 13.46 -16.10 -21.97
N HIS A 38 12.59 -17.08 -22.23
CA HIS A 38 12.20 -18.10 -21.26
C HIS A 38 13.13 -19.30 -21.39
N ASP A 39 13.64 -19.78 -20.25
CA ASP A 39 14.37 -21.02 -20.12
C ASP A 39 13.46 -22.07 -19.43
N PRO A 40 13.13 -23.19 -20.10
CA PRO A 40 12.31 -24.23 -19.50
C PRO A 40 12.89 -24.86 -18.22
N GLU A 41 14.22 -24.94 -18.12
CA GLU A 41 14.92 -25.55 -16.99
C GLU A 41 15.07 -24.56 -15.81
N SER A 42 15.04 -23.26 -16.10
CA SER A 42 15.15 -22.19 -15.11
C SER A 42 13.97 -21.20 -15.19
N PRO A 43 12.76 -21.61 -14.76
CA PRO A 43 11.58 -20.76 -14.83
C PRO A 43 11.68 -19.54 -13.91
N ARG A 44 11.29 -18.38 -14.43
CA ARG A 44 11.37 -17.10 -13.71
C ARG A 44 10.14 -16.85 -12.86
N PHE A 45 10.18 -17.28 -11.61
CA PHE A 45 9.14 -17.02 -10.62
C PHE A 45 9.24 -15.65 -9.96
N PHE A 46 8.13 -15.22 -9.36
CA PHE A 46 8.08 -13.95 -8.61
C PHE A 46 9.04 -13.99 -7.42
N GLN A 47 9.78 -12.89 -7.25
CA GLN A 47 10.65 -12.64 -6.13
C GLN A 47 10.06 -11.50 -5.29
N LYS A 48 9.93 -11.71 -3.97
CA LYS A 48 9.46 -10.65 -3.08
C LYS A 48 10.45 -9.47 -3.14
N PRO A 49 10.00 -8.22 -3.23
CA PRO A 49 10.87 -7.08 -3.04
C PRO A 49 11.51 -7.12 -1.65
N GLN A 50 12.77 -6.73 -1.52
CA GLN A 50 13.53 -6.80 -0.25
C GLN A 50 12.89 -5.97 0.86
N GLU A 51 12.30 -4.82 0.51
CA GLU A 51 11.62 -3.90 1.42
C GLU A 51 10.33 -4.48 2.03
N HIS A 52 9.77 -5.54 1.43
CA HIS A 52 8.49 -6.09 1.86
C HIS A 52 8.67 -7.07 3.03
N LYS A 53 7.86 -6.85 4.08
CA LYS A 53 7.68 -7.81 5.17
C LYS A 53 7.19 -9.17 4.66
N GLU A 54 7.48 -10.20 5.43
CA GLU A 54 7.02 -11.55 5.14
C GLU A 54 5.49 -11.63 5.11
N ARG A 55 4.99 -12.46 4.19
CA ARG A 55 3.57 -12.71 4.04
C ARG A 55 3.13 -13.81 5.02
N PRO A 56 1.85 -13.80 5.45
CA PRO A 56 1.31 -14.89 6.27
C PRO A 56 1.53 -16.25 5.60
N LYS A 57 1.81 -17.30 6.40
CA LYS A 57 2.15 -18.65 5.92
C LYS A 57 1.16 -19.17 4.85
N ILE A 58 -0.13 -18.89 5.00
CA ILE A 58 -1.17 -19.28 4.05
C ILE A 58 -0.96 -18.70 2.63
N ILE A 59 -0.44 -17.48 2.52
CA ILE A 59 -0.09 -16.86 1.25
C ILE A 59 1.20 -17.47 0.70
N THR A 60 2.20 -17.69 1.55
CA THR A 60 3.47 -18.31 1.15
C THR A 60 3.25 -19.73 0.61
N TRP A 61 2.43 -20.54 1.28
CA TRP A 61 2.05 -21.87 0.80
C TRP A 61 1.32 -21.83 -0.55
N ALA A 62 0.45 -20.84 -0.76
CA ALA A 62 -0.20 -20.65 -2.05
C ALA A 62 0.81 -20.27 -3.15
N ILE A 63 1.79 -19.42 -2.83
CA ILE A 63 2.88 -19.04 -3.75
C ILE A 63 3.68 -20.29 -4.16
N ASP A 64 4.02 -21.14 -3.19
CA ASP A 64 4.75 -22.39 -3.45
C ASP A 64 3.93 -23.40 -4.27
N ALA A 65 2.62 -23.47 -4.08
CA ALA A 65 1.75 -24.31 -4.92
C ALA A 65 1.83 -23.91 -6.39
N TRP A 66 1.89 -22.60 -6.69
CA TRP A 66 2.09 -22.11 -8.07
C TRP A 66 3.48 -22.36 -8.63
N ARG A 67 4.51 -22.50 -7.79
CA ARG A 67 5.83 -22.98 -8.23
C ARG A 67 5.75 -24.43 -8.69
N ARG A 68 5.09 -25.30 -7.91
CA ARG A 68 4.90 -26.72 -8.26
C ARG A 68 4.06 -26.94 -9.53
N TYR A 69 3.07 -26.08 -9.77
CA TYR A 69 2.26 -26.12 -10.98
C TYR A 69 3.09 -26.10 -12.28
N TYR A 70 4.23 -25.39 -12.28
CA TYR A 70 5.08 -25.33 -13.46
C TYR A 70 5.51 -26.74 -13.91
N GLY A 71 6.03 -27.56 -13.00
CA GLY A 71 6.42 -28.94 -13.29
C GLY A 71 5.24 -29.90 -13.45
N LEU A 72 4.17 -29.69 -12.67
CA LEU A 72 3.03 -30.61 -12.58
C LEU A 72 1.68 -29.93 -12.92
N PRO A 73 1.49 -29.45 -14.17
CA PRO A 73 0.32 -28.66 -14.56
C PRO A 73 -0.99 -29.46 -14.65
N THR A 74 -0.91 -30.80 -14.59
CA THR A 74 -2.06 -31.71 -14.58
C THR A 74 -2.49 -32.08 -13.17
N ALA A 75 -1.55 -32.10 -12.22
CA ALA A 75 -1.83 -32.43 -10.82
C ALA A 75 -2.38 -31.21 -10.06
N TYR A 76 -1.85 -30.02 -10.36
CA TYR A 76 -2.26 -28.76 -9.73
C TYR A 76 -3.17 -27.95 -10.66
N PHE A 77 -4.15 -27.24 -10.08
CA PHE A 77 -5.02 -26.29 -10.77
C PHE A 77 -5.77 -26.86 -11.98
N LYS A 78 -6.50 -27.96 -11.77
CA LYS A 78 -7.23 -28.70 -12.83
C LYS A 78 -8.16 -27.79 -13.65
N GLU A 79 -8.78 -26.81 -13.01
CA GLU A 79 -9.68 -25.84 -13.64
C GLU A 79 -8.98 -25.03 -14.74
N ILE A 80 -7.68 -24.76 -14.64
CA ILE A 80 -6.92 -24.06 -15.68
C ILE A 80 -6.89 -24.88 -16.98
N ARG A 81 -6.68 -26.20 -16.87
CA ARG A 81 -6.67 -27.11 -18.02
C ARG A 81 -8.08 -27.27 -18.59
N MET A 82 -9.06 -27.55 -17.73
CA MET A 82 -10.45 -27.78 -18.14
C MET A 82 -11.08 -26.55 -18.79
N ARG A 83 -10.80 -25.37 -18.22
CA ARG A 83 -11.26 -24.09 -18.74
C ARG A 83 -10.23 -23.52 -19.72
N ARG A 84 -9.58 -24.31 -20.57
CA ARG A 84 -8.78 -23.77 -21.69
C ARG A 84 -9.39 -24.18 -23.03
N ASN A 85 -9.43 -23.28 -24.00
CA ASN A 85 -9.90 -23.58 -25.37
C ASN A 85 -8.83 -24.30 -26.20
N SER A 86 -8.17 -25.31 -25.63
CA SER A 86 -7.18 -26.09 -26.36
C SER A 86 -6.95 -27.44 -25.71
N THR A 87 -6.89 -28.48 -26.54
CA THR A 87 -6.53 -29.85 -26.17
C THR A 87 -5.00 -30.04 -26.07
N ARG A 88 -4.21 -29.18 -26.71
CA ARG A 88 -2.74 -29.27 -26.77
C ARG A 88 -2.10 -29.01 -25.40
N GLN A 89 -0.91 -29.57 -25.15
CA GLN A 89 -0.18 -29.26 -23.91
C GLN A 89 0.14 -27.76 -23.79
N GLN A 90 0.08 -27.22 -22.57
CA GLN A 90 0.47 -25.82 -22.33
C GLN A 90 1.99 -25.69 -22.47
N ARG A 91 2.44 -24.73 -23.28
CA ARG A 91 3.87 -24.43 -23.42
C ARG A 91 4.46 -24.02 -22.07
N SER A 92 5.72 -24.36 -21.83
CA SER A 92 6.47 -24.00 -20.61
C SER A 92 6.43 -22.49 -20.33
N GLU A 93 6.68 -21.66 -21.34
CA GLU A 93 6.59 -20.20 -21.25
C GLU A 93 5.23 -19.71 -20.74
N ALA A 94 4.14 -20.29 -21.23
CA ALA A 94 2.79 -19.93 -20.80
C ALA A 94 2.50 -20.41 -19.38
N ARG A 95 3.11 -21.53 -18.93
CA ARG A 95 3.03 -21.98 -17.54
C ARG A 95 3.80 -21.05 -16.60
N GLU A 96 5.01 -20.65 -16.98
CA GLU A 96 5.81 -19.64 -16.25
C GLU A 96 5.01 -18.35 -16.08
N ALA A 97 4.52 -17.76 -17.17
CA ALA A 97 3.77 -16.51 -17.12
C ALA A 97 2.54 -16.58 -16.19
N LEU A 98 1.81 -17.69 -16.23
CA LEU A 98 0.65 -17.91 -15.37
C LEU A 98 1.05 -18.02 -13.90
N ALA A 99 2.06 -18.83 -13.59
CA ALA A 99 2.56 -19.01 -12.23
C ALA A 99 3.09 -17.69 -11.65
N SER A 100 3.91 -16.95 -12.40
CA SER A 100 4.51 -15.69 -11.93
C SER A 100 3.46 -14.62 -11.67
N ILE A 101 2.43 -14.50 -12.52
CA ILE A 101 1.30 -13.60 -12.27
C ILE A 101 0.50 -14.03 -11.03
N ALA A 102 0.20 -15.32 -10.88
CA ALA A 102 -0.52 -15.82 -9.72
C ALA A 102 0.23 -15.54 -8.40
N GLN A 103 1.55 -15.69 -8.40
CA GLN A 103 2.41 -15.38 -7.24
C GLN A 103 2.44 -13.88 -6.92
N VAL A 104 2.49 -13.01 -7.93
CA VAL A 104 2.40 -11.55 -7.74
C VAL A 104 1.04 -11.17 -7.16
N LEU A 105 -0.06 -11.70 -7.73
CA LEU A 105 -1.41 -11.47 -7.22
C LEU A 105 -1.50 -11.86 -5.74
N LEU A 106 -1.02 -13.05 -5.38
CA LEU A 106 -0.97 -13.54 -4.00
C LEU A 106 -0.17 -12.62 -3.08
N HIS A 107 1.02 -12.20 -3.51
CA HIS A 107 1.85 -11.29 -2.71
C HIS A 107 1.14 -9.97 -2.44
N TYR A 108 0.47 -9.40 -3.44
CA TYR A 108 -0.26 -8.13 -3.27
C TYR A 108 -1.72 -8.30 -2.82
N THR A 109 -2.11 -9.48 -2.34
CA THR A 109 -3.46 -9.72 -1.82
C THR A 109 -3.59 -9.24 -0.38
N GLU A 110 -4.59 -8.41 -0.13
CA GLU A 110 -5.06 -8.07 1.21
C GLU A 110 -5.93 -9.22 1.73
N LEU A 111 -5.46 -9.92 2.77
CA LEU A 111 -6.03 -11.19 3.20
C LEU A 111 -7.49 -11.08 3.64
N ALA A 112 -7.92 -10.02 4.32
CA ALA A 112 -9.29 -9.92 4.84
C ALA A 112 -10.34 -9.91 3.71
N SER A 113 -10.10 -9.13 2.66
CA SER A 113 -11.00 -8.97 1.52
C SER A 113 -10.66 -9.84 0.30
N LEU A 114 -9.47 -10.45 0.29
CA LEU A 114 -8.89 -11.15 -0.87
C LEU A 114 -8.72 -10.26 -2.11
N ARG A 115 -8.79 -8.94 -1.94
CA ARG A 115 -8.56 -7.98 -3.01
C ARG A 115 -7.07 -7.79 -3.23
N VAL A 116 -6.66 -7.68 -4.48
CA VAL A 116 -5.29 -7.39 -4.88
C VAL A 116 -5.12 -5.88 -4.99
N GLY A 117 -4.29 -5.33 -4.10
CA GLY A 117 -4.18 -3.91 -3.91
C GLY A 117 -3.62 -3.53 -2.56
N VAL A 118 -3.50 -2.23 -2.37
CA VAL A 118 -2.99 -1.65 -1.13
C VAL A 118 -4.11 -0.85 -0.50
N PRO A 119 -4.46 -1.11 0.78
CA PRO A 119 -5.34 -0.22 1.52
C PRO A 119 -4.64 1.13 1.70
N HIS A 120 -5.30 2.20 1.26
CA HIS A 120 -4.86 3.58 1.41
C HIS A 120 -5.62 4.22 2.58
N ALA A 121 -4.92 4.93 3.46
CA ALA A 121 -5.52 5.47 4.67
C ALA A 121 -6.62 6.52 4.38
N SER A 122 -6.41 7.40 3.38
CA SER A 122 -7.37 8.44 3.00
C SER A 122 -8.28 8.06 1.81
N GLU A 123 -7.79 7.25 0.87
CA GLU A 123 -8.47 6.97 -0.42
C GLU A 123 -9.13 5.57 -0.43
N GLY A 124 -9.10 4.87 0.71
CA GLY A 124 -9.72 3.56 0.86
C GLY A 124 -8.88 2.42 0.30
N PHE A 125 -9.16 1.94 -0.91
CA PHE A 125 -8.47 0.77 -1.47
C PHE A 125 -8.03 1.00 -2.91
N ARG A 126 -6.71 1.02 -3.12
CA ARG A 126 -6.11 1.22 -4.44
C ARG A 126 -5.82 -0.13 -5.09
N SER A 127 -6.53 -0.42 -6.17
CA SER A 127 -6.32 -1.64 -6.96
C SER A 127 -5.10 -1.48 -7.87
N LEU A 128 -4.34 -2.55 -8.05
CA LEU A 128 -3.12 -2.54 -8.89
C LEU A 128 -3.46 -2.65 -10.37
N THR A 129 -2.75 -1.94 -11.23
CA THR A 129 -2.88 -2.02 -12.69
C THR A 129 -2.29 -3.33 -13.24
N ILE A 130 -2.65 -3.72 -14.47
CA ILE A 130 -2.10 -4.94 -15.06
C ILE A 130 -0.63 -4.73 -15.43
N GLU A 131 -0.28 -3.51 -15.82
CA GLU A 131 1.08 -3.06 -16.12
C GLU A 131 1.98 -3.24 -14.91
N PHE A 132 1.54 -2.82 -13.73
CA PHE A 132 2.29 -3.03 -12.48
C PHE A 132 2.46 -4.52 -12.16
N LEU A 133 1.40 -5.33 -12.33
CA LEU A 133 1.49 -6.77 -12.10
C LEU A 133 2.46 -7.44 -13.09
N ALA A 134 2.45 -7.01 -14.35
CA ALA A 134 3.32 -7.51 -15.41
C ALA A 134 4.79 -7.18 -15.12
N ASP A 135 5.07 -5.94 -14.69
CA ASP A 135 6.39 -5.48 -14.28
C ASP A 135 6.92 -6.31 -13.10
N LYS A 136 6.12 -6.45 -12.03
CA LYS A 136 6.51 -7.27 -10.87
C LYS A 136 6.68 -8.75 -11.21
N ALA A 137 5.91 -9.27 -12.16
CA ALA A 137 6.08 -10.62 -12.69
C ALA A 137 7.30 -10.76 -13.63
N GLY A 138 7.86 -9.66 -14.13
CA GLY A 138 8.95 -9.67 -15.13
C GLY A 138 8.51 -10.20 -16.50
N ILE A 139 7.24 -10.06 -16.87
CA ILE A 139 6.72 -10.53 -18.16
C ILE A 139 6.05 -9.41 -18.94
N GLY A 140 6.04 -9.52 -20.27
CA GLY A 140 5.38 -8.53 -21.13
C GLY A 140 3.87 -8.43 -20.90
N LEU A 141 3.32 -7.22 -21.05
CA LEU A 141 1.91 -6.89 -20.79
C LEU A 141 0.90 -7.86 -21.42
N LYS A 142 1.06 -8.19 -22.72
CA LYS A 142 0.17 -9.13 -23.42
C LYS A 142 0.18 -10.54 -22.80
N ARG A 143 1.32 -10.99 -22.25
CA ARG A 143 1.43 -12.28 -21.55
C ARG A 143 0.69 -12.24 -20.21
N ALA A 144 0.87 -11.15 -19.46
CA ALA A 144 0.15 -10.92 -18.21
C ALA A 144 -1.37 -10.89 -18.42
N GLN A 145 -1.85 -10.17 -19.44
CA GLN A 145 -3.27 -10.12 -19.80
C GLN A 145 -3.83 -11.52 -20.13
N ARG A 146 -3.10 -12.31 -20.93
CA ARG A 146 -3.50 -13.69 -21.25
C ARG A 146 -3.57 -14.58 -20.00
N ALA A 147 -2.57 -14.48 -19.11
CA ALA A 147 -2.55 -15.21 -17.85
C ALA A 147 -3.73 -14.83 -16.95
N ILE A 148 -3.98 -13.53 -16.77
CA ILE A 148 -5.12 -13.02 -15.99
C ILE A 148 -6.44 -13.51 -16.58
N LYS A 149 -6.63 -13.44 -17.91
CA LYS A 149 -7.85 -13.94 -18.57
C LYS A 149 -8.08 -15.42 -18.28
N LEU A 150 -7.02 -16.22 -18.25
CA LEU A 150 -7.11 -17.65 -17.91
C LEU A 150 -7.47 -17.87 -16.43
N LEU A 151 -6.90 -17.11 -15.50
CA LEU A 151 -7.28 -17.15 -14.08
C LEU A 151 -8.75 -16.77 -13.85
N VAL A 152 -9.23 -15.75 -14.56
CA VAL A 152 -10.64 -15.36 -14.53
C VAL A 152 -11.52 -16.50 -15.04
N ARG A 153 -11.16 -17.09 -16.18
CA ARG A 153 -11.92 -18.20 -16.78
C ARG A 153 -11.92 -19.48 -15.95
N ALA A 154 -10.86 -19.71 -15.18
CA ALA A 154 -10.78 -20.80 -14.21
C ALA A 154 -11.60 -20.54 -12.93
N GLY A 155 -12.18 -19.35 -12.76
CA GLY A 155 -12.94 -18.97 -11.56
C GLY A 155 -12.04 -18.66 -10.36
N TYR A 156 -10.74 -18.47 -10.58
CA TYR A 156 -9.75 -18.19 -9.55
C TYR A 156 -9.61 -16.70 -9.25
N LEU A 157 -9.96 -15.86 -10.22
CA LEU A 157 -9.91 -14.41 -10.10
C LEU A 157 -11.24 -13.79 -10.52
N LYS A 158 -11.83 -12.97 -9.66
CA LYS A 158 -12.93 -12.08 -10.03
C LYS A 158 -12.35 -10.72 -10.40
N MET A 159 -12.70 -10.21 -11.57
CA MET A 159 -12.36 -8.85 -11.99
C MET A 159 -13.63 -8.01 -12.06
N ILE A 160 -13.58 -6.81 -11.49
CA ILE A 160 -14.66 -5.82 -11.56
C ILE A 160 -14.06 -4.59 -12.22
N GLU A 161 -14.53 -4.26 -13.41
CA GLU A 161 -14.11 -3.08 -14.15
C GLU A 161 -14.55 -1.81 -13.42
N ARG A 162 -13.75 -0.76 -13.53
CA ARG A 162 -14.02 0.53 -12.90
C ARG A 162 -13.79 1.63 -13.91
N PHE A 163 -14.66 2.61 -13.89
CA PHE A 163 -14.55 3.82 -14.67
C PHE A 163 -14.85 5.02 -13.78
N ASP A 164 -14.38 6.18 -14.22
CA ASP A 164 -14.70 7.49 -13.66
C ASP A 164 -15.18 8.39 -14.79
N VAL A 165 -15.80 9.52 -14.45
CA VAL A 165 -16.26 10.52 -15.42
C VAL A 165 -15.49 11.81 -15.19
N LYS A 166 -14.83 12.32 -16.23
CA LYS A 166 -14.27 13.67 -16.24
C LYS A 166 -15.05 14.56 -17.18
N LEU A 167 -15.28 15.79 -16.72
CA LEU A 167 -15.80 16.87 -17.55
C LEU A 167 -14.61 17.53 -18.27
N GLU A 168 -14.57 17.41 -19.58
CA GLU A 168 -13.65 18.15 -20.46
C GLU A 168 -14.51 18.94 -21.46
N GLU A 169 -14.33 20.27 -21.53
CA GLU A 169 -15.04 21.15 -22.47
C GLU A 169 -16.58 21.03 -22.44
N GLY A 170 -17.15 20.84 -21.24
CA GLY A 170 -18.60 20.69 -21.07
C GLY A 170 -19.17 19.34 -21.54
N LYS A 171 -18.31 18.39 -21.96
CA LYS A 171 -18.68 17.02 -22.31
C LYS A 171 -18.15 16.03 -21.28
N GLU A 172 -18.98 15.04 -20.97
CA GLU A 172 -18.58 13.94 -20.09
C GLU A 172 -17.73 12.92 -20.85
N ARG A 173 -16.54 12.62 -20.32
CA ARG A 173 -15.62 11.62 -20.84
C ARG A 173 -15.37 10.54 -19.80
N PHE A 174 -15.59 9.28 -20.18
CA PHE A 174 -15.28 8.13 -19.33
C PHE A 174 -13.77 7.84 -19.30
N ILE A 175 -13.24 7.59 -18.11
CA ILE A 175 -11.84 7.22 -17.87
C ILE A 175 -11.80 5.86 -17.21
N GLY A 176 -11.05 4.94 -17.81
CA GLY A 176 -10.82 3.61 -17.23
C GLY A 176 -9.96 3.70 -15.97
N LEU A 177 -10.47 3.20 -14.85
CA LEU A 177 -9.70 3.01 -13.63
C LEU A 177 -9.16 1.58 -13.55
N ALA A 178 -8.18 1.36 -12.67
CA ALA A 178 -7.68 0.02 -12.40
C ALA A 178 -8.81 -0.88 -11.88
N ALA A 179 -9.14 -1.92 -12.65
CA ALA A 179 -10.13 -2.92 -12.25
C ALA A 179 -9.81 -3.51 -10.86
N VAL A 180 -10.83 -3.81 -10.08
CA VAL A 180 -10.66 -4.50 -8.78
C VAL A 180 -10.48 -5.98 -9.06
N LYS A 181 -9.36 -6.52 -8.60
CA LYS A 181 -9.01 -7.94 -8.72
C LYS A 181 -9.21 -8.61 -7.37
N CYS A 182 -10.04 -9.65 -7.30
CA CYS A 182 -10.27 -10.41 -6.08
C CYS A 182 -9.93 -11.88 -6.31
N LEU A 183 -9.03 -12.44 -5.50
CA LEU A 183 -8.83 -13.88 -5.46
C LEU A 183 -10.08 -14.56 -4.88
N THR A 184 -10.51 -15.65 -5.50
CA THR A 184 -11.65 -16.41 -5.01
C THR A 184 -11.20 -17.46 -3.99
N PRO A 185 -12.08 -17.93 -3.08
CA PRO A 185 -11.76 -19.06 -2.21
C PRO A 185 -11.37 -20.33 -2.99
N ALA A 186 -11.90 -20.50 -4.21
CA ALA A 186 -11.54 -21.62 -5.09
C ALA A 186 -10.05 -21.60 -5.47
N PHE A 187 -9.44 -20.41 -5.63
CA PHE A 187 -8.00 -20.27 -5.83
C PHE A 187 -7.22 -20.97 -4.70
N PHE A 188 -7.58 -20.70 -3.45
CA PHE A 188 -6.89 -21.24 -2.28
C PHE A 188 -7.18 -22.73 -2.10
N LYS A 189 -8.41 -23.17 -2.35
CA LYS A 189 -8.75 -24.60 -2.39
C LYS A 189 -7.87 -25.35 -3.40
N ALA A 190 -7.66 -24.78 -4.58
CA ALA A 190 -6.79 -25.37 -5.61
C ALA A 190 -5.30 -25.37 -5.21
N CYS A 191 -4.88 -24.48 -4.31
CA CYS A 191 -3.55 -24.51 -3.67
C CYS A 191 -3.46 -25.54 -2.51
N ASN A 192 -4.47 -26.39 -2.34
CA ASN A 192 -4.60 -27.34 -1.22
C ASN A 192 -4.66 -26.66 0.17
N ILE A 193 -5.26 -25.47 0.24
CA ILE A 193 -5.47 -24.74 1.49
C ILE A 193 -6.90 -24.99 1.98
N ASN A 194 -7.02 -25.41 3.24
CA ASN A 194 -8.32 -25.61 3.89
C ASN A 194 -9.10 -24.28 3.97
N LEU A 195 -10.36 -24.29 3.50
CA LEU A 195 -11.20 -23.09 3.44
C LEU A 195 -11.61 -22.55 4.82
N GLN A 196 -11.76 -23.42 5.83
CA GLN A 196 -12.01 -22.99 7.21
C GLN A 196 -10.78 -22.30 7.79
N ALA A 197 -9.59 -22.86 7.56
CA ALA A 197 -8.33 -22.23 7.96
C ALA A 197 -8.14 -20.86 7.27
N LEU A 198 -8.48 -20.77 5.98
CA LEU A 198 -8.51 -19.49 5.26
C LEU A 198 -9.49 -18.52 5.92
N SER A 199 -10.72 -18.93 6.20
CA SER A 199 -11.73 -18.09 6.84
C SER A 199 -11.27 -17.54 8.19
N ALA A 200 -10.67 -18.40 9.04
CA ALA A 200 -10.11 -18.00 10.33
C ALA A 200 -8.99 -16.95 10.18
N GLN A 201 -8.06 -17.17 9.25
CA GLN A 201 -6.99 -16.20 8.98
C GLN A 201 -7.52 -14.87 8.43
N ARG A 202 -8.58 -14.91 7.61
CA ARG A 202 -9.26 -13.72 7.11
C ARG A 202 -9.95 -12.94 8.23
N ALA A 203 -10.59 -13.62 9.17
CA ALA A 203 -11.21 -12.98 10.34
C ALA A 203 -10.15 -12.28 11.22
N LEU A 204 -9.00 -12.92 11.46
CA LEU A 204 -7.88 -12.31 12.16
C LEU A 204 -7.32 -11.09 11.42
N ALA A 205 -7.15 -11.18 10.09
CA ALA A 205 -6.72 -10.07 9.27
C ALA A 205 -7.71 -8.90 9.33
N ARG A 206 -9.02 -9.19 9.31
CA ARG A 206 -10.07 -8.18 9.44
C ARG A 206 -10.02 -7.45 10.78
N LYS A 207 -9.85 -8.19 11.89
CA LYS A 207 -9.67 -7.58 13.23
C LYS A 207 -8.47 -6.63 13.26
N ARG A 208 -7.33 -7.04 12.67
CA ARG A 208 -6.12 -6.20 12.57
C ARG A 208 -6.36 -4.95 11.73
N LEU A 209 -7.04 -5.08 10.60
CA LEU A 209 -7.35 -3.96 9.71
C LEU A 209 -8.29 -2.97 10.39
N ASN A 210 -9.35 -3.46 11.04
CA ASN A 210 -10.29 -2.61 11.77
C ASN A 210 -9.60 -1.85 12.91
N LYS A 211 -8.70 -2.50 13.66
CA LYS A 211 -7.89 -1.82 14.69
C LYS A 211 -7.00 -0.72 14.12
N LYS A 212 -6.36 -0.95 12.97
CA LYS A 212 -5.57 0.08 12.27
C LYS A 212 -6.44 1.24 11.77
N ARG A 213 -7.64 0.93 11.29
CA ARG A 213 -8.58 1.95 10.83
C ARG A 213 -9.11 2.79 11.99
N SER A 214 -9.49 2.16 13.10
CA SER A 214 -10.00 2.88 14.27
C SER A 214 -8.94 3.79 14.89
N THR A 215 -7.69 3.31 14.99
CA THR A 215 -6.56 4.13 15.45
C THR A 215 -6.27 5.28 14.51
N PHE A 216 -6.28 5.07 13.19
CA PHE A 216 -6.14 6.15 12.21
C PHE A 216 -7.25 7.20 12.35
N ILE A 217 -8.51 6.77 12.53
CA ILE A 217 -9.65 7.68 12.74
C ILE A 217 -9.49 8.47 14.04
N ALA A 218 -9.11 7.81 15.14
CA ALA A 218 -8.88 8.47 16.43
C ALA A 218 -7.78 9.54 16.32
N ASN A 219 -6.63 9.19 15.73
CA ASN A 219 -5.53 10.15 15.53
C ASN A 219 -5.94 11.31 14.60
N ALA A 220 -6.75 11.04 13.57
CA ALA A 220 -7.27 12.08 12.70
C ALA A 220 -8.24 13.02 13.43
N GLN A 221 -9.09 12.49 14.32
CA GLN A 221 -9.98 13.29 15.16
C GLN A 221 -9.21 14.14 16.17
N GLU A 222 -8.18 13.59 16.82
CA GLU A 222 -7.29 14.34 17.70
C GLU A 222 -6.56 15.46 16.96
N SER A 223 -6.04 15.17 15.76
CA SER A 223 -5.39 16.18 14.91
C SER A 223 -6.35 17.28 14.48
N GLN A 224 -7.59 16.93 14.13
CA GLN A 224 -8.65 17.89 13.81
C GLN A 224 -9.07 18.72 15.02
N ALA A 225 -9.15 18.11 16.22
CA ALA A 225 -9.45 18.81 17.45
C ALA A 225 -8.32 19.79 17.83
N ALA A 226 -7.06 19.37 17.71
CA ALA A 226 -5.90 20.25 17.91
C ALA A 226 -5.88 21.41 16.90
N ALA A 227 -6.16 21.14 15.62
CA ALA A 227 -6.28 22.19 14.60
C ALA A 227 -7.44 23.15 14.87
N ARG A 228 -8.59 22.66 15.33
CA ARG A 228 -9.73 23.48 15.77
C ARG A 228 -9.35 24.36 16.97
N ASN A 229 -8.69 23.80 17.98
CA ASN A 229 -8.25 24.57 19.15
C ASN A 229 -7.26 25.69 18.77
N ILE A 230 -6.35 25.43 17.82
CA ILE A 230 -5.46 26.47 17.27
C ILE A 230 -6.26 27.51 16.47
N LEU A 231 -7.23 27.07 15.66
CA LEU A 231 -8.08 27.98 14.91
C LEU A 231 -8.95 28.83 15.83
N ASP A 232 -9.48 28.29 16.92
CA ASP A 232 -10.24 29.04 17.93
C ASP A 232 -9.38 30.06 18.68
N PHE A 233 -8.07 29.83 18.75
CA PHE A 233 -7.10 30.78 19.30
C PHE A 233 -6.69 31.88 18.31
N ILE A 234 -6.67 31.59 17.00
CA ILE A 234 -6.27 32.53 15.94
C ILE A 234 -7.49 33.30 15.39
N ALA A 235 -8.65 32.65 15.34
CA ALA A 235 -9.87 33.22 14.81
C ALA A 235 -10.45 34.19 15.85
N PRO A 236 -10.80 35.42 15.44
CA PRO A 236 -11.38 36.39 16.36
C PRO A 236 -12.75 35.88 16.84
N GLN A 237 -12.81 35.51 18.12
CA GLN A 237 -14.08 35.25 18.81
C GLN A 237 -14.77 36.61 19.02
N GLY A 238 -15.58 37.04 18.04
CA GLY A 238 -16.31 38.32 18.08
C GLY A 238 -15.62 39.46 17.31
N ASN A 239 -16.01 40.70 17.64
CA ASN A 239 -15.63 41.90 16.91
C ASN A 239 -14.09 42.04 16.88
N ALA A 240 -13.46 42.14 15.71
CA ALA A 240 -11.99 42.05 15.54
C ALA A 240 -11.17 42.98 16.47
N LYS A 241 -11.77 44.08 16.92
CA LYS A 241 -11.21 45.02 17.89
C LYS A 241 -10.97 44.40 19.28
N THR A 242 -11.91 43.59 19.79
CA THR A 242 -11.81 42.96 21.12
C THR A 242 -10.71 41.90 21.16
N HIS A 243 -10.50 41.18 20.06
CA HIS A 243 -9.44 40.18 19.95
C HIS A 243 -8.04 40.82 20.00
N ILE A 244 -7.84 41.92 19.28
CA ILE A 244 -6.57 42.65 19.25
C ILE A 244 -6.23 43.23 20.63
N ASP A 245 -7.23 43.72 21.37
CA ASP A 245 -7.03 44.27 22.71
C ASP A 245 -6.64 43.18 23.72
N VAL A 246 -7.28 42.00 23.66
CA VAL A 246 -6.91 40.84 24.49
C VAL A 246 -5.47 40.37 24.22
N MET A 247 -5.05 40.31 22.96
CA MET A 247 -3.68 39.96 22.60
C MET A 247 -2.65 40.97 23.12
N LYS A 248 -2.96 42.28 23.04
CA LYS A 248 -2.09 43.34 23.57
C LYS A 248 -1.94 43.26 25.09
N ASP A 249 -3.01 42.95 25.80
CA ASP A 249 -2.97 42.83 27.27
C ASP A 249 -2.17 41.60 27.71
N MET A 250 -2.27 40.47 26.99
CA MET A 250 -1.40 39.31 27.23
C MET A 250 0.08 39.63 27.02
N LEU A 251 0.46 40.23 25.89
CA LEU A 251 1.84 40.64 25.62
C LEU A 251 2.39 41.58 26.70
N LYS A 252 1.59 42.55 27.16
CA LYS A 252 1.97 43.44 28.26
C LYS A 252 2.14 42.68 29.59
N SER A 253 1.31 41.67 29.84
CA SER A 253 1.39 40.85 31.04
C SER A 253 2.64 39.97 31.08
N GLU A 254 3.04 39.41 29.93
CA GLU A 254 4.26 38.62 29.77
C GLU A 254 5.50 39.48 29.96
N GLN A 255 5.54 40.66 29.32
CA GLN A 255 6.61 41.64 29.52
C GLN A 255 6.75 42.06 30.99
N LYS A 256 5.63 42.33 31.67
CA LYS A 256 5.63 42.64 33.12
C LYS A 256 6.10 41.46 33.96
N ALA A 257 5.85 40.22 33.55
CA ALA A 257 6.31 39.05 34.28
C ALA A 257 7.83 38.86 34.13
N GLU A 258 8.37 39.06 32.93
CA GLU A 258 9.81 39.05 32.67
C GLU A 258 10.55 40.16 33.44
N GLU A 259 10.02 41.38 33.45
CA GLU A 259 10.60 42.49 34.22
C GLU A 259 10.67 42.18 35.72
N ARG A 260 9.59 41.60 36.28
CA ARG A 260 9.57 41.18 37.70
C ARG A 260 10.59 40.07 38.00
N LEU A 261 10.82 39.18 37.04
CA LEU A 261 11.81 38.10 37.16
C LEU A 261 13.22 38.68 37.17
N LEU A 262 13.54 39.55 36.22
CA LEU A 262 14.82 40.26 36.13
C LEU A 262 15.08 41.11 37.38
N GLU A 263 14.07 41.80 37.90
CA GLU A 263 14.24 42.59 39.11
C GLU A 263 14.46 41.73 40.36
N LYS A 264 13.78 40.58 40.47
CA LYS A 264 14.06 39.59 41.51
C LYS A 264 15.50 39.07 41.44
N GLU A 265 15.99 38.78 40.24
CA GLU A 265 17.37 38.34 40.04
C GLU A 265 18.38 39.42 40.41
N ARG A 266 18.12 40.68 40.04
CA ARG A 266 18.97 41.82 40.41
C ARG A 266 19.05 41.98 41.92
N ARG A 267 17.91 41.97 42.61
CA ARG A 267 17.84 42.05 44.09
C ARG A 267 18.58 40.88 44.75
N ARG A 268 18.49 39.67 44.19
CA ARG A 268 19.22 38.50 44.67
C ARG A 268 20.73 38.68 44.53
N ARG A 269 21.22 39.19 43.39
CA ARG A 269 22.65 39.51 43.19
C ARG A 269 23.15 40.58 44.16
N GLU A 270 22.40 41.67 44.33
CA GLU A 270 22.76 42.74 45.26
C GLU A 270 22.80 42.24 46.72
N SER A 271 21.89 41.35 47.11
CA SER A 271 21.88 40.73 48.45
C SER A 271 23.10 39.83 48.67
N LEU A 272 23.50 39.04 47.67
CA LEU A 272 24.69 38.20 47.75
C LEU A 272 25.98 39.03 47.87
N LEU A 273 26.09 40.12 47.11
CA LEU A 273 27.23 41.04 47.17
C LEU A 273 27.35 41.74 48.53
N ARG A 274 26.22 42.15 49.14
CA ARG A 274 26.21 42.74 50.49
C ARG A 274 26.64 41.74 51.56
N ARG A 275 26.24 40.47 51.45
CA ARG A 275 26.66 39.42 52.39
C ARG A 275 28.16 39.14 52.30
N HIS A 276 28.73 39.15 51.09
CA HIS A 276 30.17 38.97 50.90
C HIS A 276 30.99 40.12 51.51
N LYS A 277 30.52 41.36 51.40
CA LYS A 277 31.16 42.55 51.99
C LYS A 277 31.13 42.62 53.52
N LEU A 278 30.29 41.83 54.17
CA LEU A 278 30.19 41.77 55.64
C LEU A 278 31.03 40.62 56.24
N GLN A 279 31.69 39.82 55.39
CA GLN A 279 32.58 38.72 55.80
C GLN A 279 34.07 39.03 55.58
N GLU A 280 34.41 40.24 55.11
CA GLU A 280 35.75 40.84 55.10
C GLU A 280 35.89 41.82 56.27
#